data_AF-A0A538EV89-F1
#
_entry.id   AF-A0A538EV89-F1
#
_cell.length_a   1.000
_cell.length_b   1.000
_cell.length_c   1.000
_cell.angle_alpha   90.00
_cell.angle_beta   90.00
_cell.angle_gamma   90.00
#
_symmetry.space_group_name_H-M   'P 1'
#
loop_
_entity.id
_entity.type
_entity.pdbx_description
1 polymer ?
#
loop_
_entity_poly.entity_id
_entity_poly.type
_entity_poly.pdbx_seq_one_letter_code
_entity_poly.pdbx_strand_id
1 'polypeptide(L)'
;MELLRDRSMEVEEAGIRAVGVSRDSPWSHVAWMQALDLTFPLLSDWNAEAVLGFGIAHEHRGFKDVAERTAFLVDRDGTVRGAWRYELAEVPDFDELLSAARAL
;
A
#
# COMPACT_ATOMS: atom_id res chain seq x y z
N MET A 1 7.14 5.32 2.42
CA MET A 1 6.98 5.40 0.96
C MET A 1 8.33 5.41 0.26
N GLU A 2 9.31 6.17 0.77
CA GLU A 2 10.68 6.16 0.23
C GLU A 2 11.31 4.77 0.23
N LEU A 3 11.14 3.97 1.30
CA LEU A 3 11.65 2.58 1.32
C LEU A 3 11.12 1.71 0.15
N LEU A 4 9.85 1.88 -0.23
CA LEU A 4 9.25 1.18 -1.38
C LEU A 4 9.84 1.64 -2.71
N ARG A 5 10.12 2.94 -2.84
CA ARG A 5 10.81 3.54 -4.00
C ARG A 5 12.25 3.03 -4.09
N ASP A 6 12.97 3.08 -2.98
CA ASP A 6 14.39 2.75 -2.92
C ASP A 6 14.64 1.26 -3.16
N ARG A 7 13.67 0.40 -2.80
CA ARG A 7 13.67 -1.05 -3.06
C ARG A 7 12.88 -1.47 -4.32
N SER A 8 12.57 -0.53 -5.21
CA SER A 8 11.77 -0.79 -6.42
C SER A 8 12.36 -1.89 -7.32
N MET A 9 13.69 -1.95 -7.45
CA MET A 9 14.36 -3.02 -8.23
C MET A 9 14.06 -4.42 -7.66
N GLU A 10 14.06 -4.61 -6.35
CA GLU A 10 13.79 -5.92 -5.74
C GLU A 10 12.33 -6.36 -5.90
N VAL A 11 11.41 -5.38 -5.90
CA VAL A 11 9.98 -5.56 -6.17
C VAL A 11 9.81 -6.01 -7.63
N GLU A 12 10.47 -5.35 -8.57
CA GLU A 12 10.44 -5.72 -10.00
C GLU A 12 11.04 -7.12 -10.24
N GLU A 13 12.18 -7.43 -9.63
CA GLU A 13 12.82 -8.75 -9.70
C GLU A 13 11.96 -9.86 -9.10
N ALA A 14 11.15 -9.55 -8.08
CA ALA A 14 10.16 -10.47 -7.52
C ALA A 14 8.90 -10.60 -8.41
N GLY A 15 8.84 -9.94 -9.57
CA GLY A 15 7.74 -10.04 -10.52
C GLY A 15 6.43 -9.40 -10.05
N ILE A 16 6.49 -8.55 -9.03
CA ILE A 16 5.34 -7.87 -8.45
C ILE A 16 5.30 -6.39 -8.87
N ARG A 17 4.10 -5.80 -8.81
CA ARG A 17 3.92 -4.36 -9.02
C ARG A 17 3.47 -3.72 -7.71
N ALA A 18 4.25 -2.77 -7.23
CA ALA A 18 3.90 -1.97 -6.07
C ALA A 18 2.83 -0.92 -6.41
N VAL A 19 1.85 -0.78 -5.55
CA VAL A 19 0.86 0.31 -5.58
C VAL A 19 0.66 0.83 -4.16
N GLY A 20 0.58 2.15 -3.99
CA GLY A 20 0.12 2.75 -2.73
C GLY A 20 -1.37 3.02 -2.79
N VAL A 21 -2.09 2.90 -1.68
CA VAL A 21 -3.53 3.22 -1.63
C VAL A 21 -3.79 4.06 -0.38
N SER A 22 -4.52 5.16 -0.54
CA SER A 22 -5.07 5.92 0.59
C SER A 22 -6.37 6.61 0.19
N ARG A 23 -7.09 7.14 1.19
CA ARG A 23 -8.31 7.94 0.98
C ARG A 23 -8.05 9.37 0.52
N ASP A 24 -6.79 9.75 0.32
CA ASP A 24 -6.45 11.09 -0.17
C ASP A 24 -6.85 11.26 -1.63
N SER A 25 -7.00 12.51 -2.04
CA SER A 25 -7.43 12.83 -3.41
C SER A 25 -6.34 12.50 -4.44
N PRO A 26 -6.71 12.28 -5.72
CA PRO A 26 -5.72 12.12 -6.79
C PRO A 26 -4.75 13.30 -6.90
N TRP A 27 -5.21 14.54 -6.63
CA TRP A 27 -4.34 15.73 -6.64
C TRP A 27 -3.33 15.72 -5.50
N SER A 28 -3.77 15.30 -4.30
CA SER A 28 -2.88 15.11 -3.14
C SER A 28 -1.83 14.05 -3.43
N HIS A 29 -2.22 12.95 -4.09
CA HIS A 29 -1.30 11.91 -4.54
C HIS A 29 -0.28 12.42 -5.56
N VAL A 30 -0.70 13.16 -6.58
CA VAL A 30 0.23 13.74 -7.57
C VAL A 30 1.26 14.64 -6.87
N ALA A 31 0.80 15.55 -5.99
CA ALA A 31 1.70 16.42 -5.25
C ALA A 31 2.68 15.64 -4.36
N TRP A 32 2.20 14.57 -3.70
CA TRP A 32 3.03 13.71 -2.85
C TRP A 32 4.05 12.90 -3.64
N MET A 33 3.64 12.33 -4.78
CA MET A 33 4.53 11.62 -5.70
C MET A 33 5.64 12.53 -6.21
N GLN A 34 5.31 13.78 -6.58
CA GLN A 34 6.30 14.76 -7.02
C GLN A 34 7.25 15.16 -5.88
N ALA A 35 6.72 15.40 -4.68
CA ALA A 35 7.52 15.82 -3.53
C ALA A 35 8.52 14.74 -3.08
N LEU A 36 8.17 13.47 -3.24
CA LEU A 36 9.00 12.32 -2.84
C LEU A 36 9.61 11.56 -4.03
N ASP A 37 9.54 12.08 -5.25
CA ASP A 37 10.04 11.43 -6.47
C ASP A 37 9.63 9.94 -6.57
N LEU A 38 8.35 9.65 -6.32
CA LEU A 38 7.83 8.28 -6.34
C LEU A 38 7.59 7.81 -7.77
N THR A 39 8.08 6.61 -8.08
CA THR A 39 7.99 6.00 -9.42
C THR A 39 6.85 4.98 -9.57
N PHE A 40 6.16 4.66 -8.47
CA PHE A 40 5.03 3.73 -8.44
C PHE A 40 3.70 4.48 -8.26
N PRO A 41 2.57 3.93 -8.77
CA PRO A 41 1.29 4.62 -8.72
C PRO A 41 0.72 4.65 -7.29
N LEU A 42 0.04 5.76 -6.98
CA LEU A 42 -0.84 5.88 -5.83
C LEU A 42 -2.30 5.87 -6.30
N LEU A 43 -3.11 5.02 -5.69
CA LEU A 43 -4.54 4.87 -5.97
C LEU A 43 -5.35 5.59 -4.89
N SER A 44 -6.22 6.48 -5.34
CA SER A 44 -7.14 7.21 -4.48
C SER A 44 -8.39 6.39 -4.20
N ASP A 45 -8.53 5.91 -2.97
CA ASP A 45 -9.75 5.31 -2.42
C ASP A 45 -10.66 6.39 -1.80
N TRP A 46 -10.93 7.45 -2.56
CA TRP A 46 -11.66 8.64 -2.09
C TRP A 46 -13.02 8.28 -1.47
N ASN A 47 -13.72 7.32 -2.09
CA ASN A 47 -15.05 6.87 -1.68
C ASN A 47 -15.04 5.78 -0.59
N ALA A 48 -13.87 5.41 -0.06
CA ALA A 48 -13.70 4.37 0.97
C ALA A 48 -14.11 2.95 0.57
N GLU A 49 -14.22 2.64 -0.72
CA GLU A 49 -14.64 1.32 -1.17
C GLU A 49 -13.60 0.25 -0.82
N ALA A 50 -12.32 0.55 -1.03
CA ALA A 50 -11.24 -0.39 -0.73
C ALA A 50 -11.05 -0.52 0.79
N VAL A 51 -10.95 0.58 1.53
CA VAL A 51 -10.70 0.54 2.97
C VAL A 51 -11.81 -0.20 3.73
N LEU A 52 -13.07 -0.03 3.31
CA LEU A 52 -14.21 -0.77 3.86
C LEU A 52 -14.23 -2.21 3.36
N GLY A 53 -13.99 -2.45 2.07
CA GLY A 53 -13.99 -3.79 1.47
C GLY A 53 -12.91 -4.71 2.04
N PHE A 54 -11.74 -4.17 2.38
CA PHE A 54 -10.66 -4.89 3.04
C PHE A 54 -10.80 -4.96 4.57
N GLY A 55 -11.81 -4.30 5.15
CA GLY A 55 -12.03 -4.32 6.61
C GLY A 55 -10.89 -3.70 7.42
N ILE A 56 -10.27 -2.64 6.89
CA ILE A 56 -9.13 -1.93 7.50
C ILE A 56 -9.47 -0.47 7.83
N ALA A 57 -10.76 -0.13 7.87
CA ALA A 57 -11.24 1.20 8.21
C ALA A 57 -11.20 1.40 9.73
N HIS A 58 -10.59 2.50 10.17
CA HIS A 58 -10.60 2.91 11.58
C HIS A 58 -10.80 4.42 11.72
N GLU A 59 -11.18 4.86 12.93
CA GLU A 59 -11.19 6.28 13.27
C GLU A 59 -9.80 6.70 13.75
N HIS A 60 -9.24 7.75 13.13
CA HIS A 60 -7.95 8.30 13.51
C HIS A 60 -8.04 9.81 13.69
N ARG A 61 -7.78 10.31 14.89
CA ARG A 61 -7.80 11.76 15.21
C ARG A 61 -9.09 12.47 14.77
N GLY A 62 -10.23 11.81 14.88
CA GLY A 62 -11.55 12.32 14.50
C GLY A 62 -11.89 12.18 13.00
N PHE A 63 -10.99 11.64 12.19
CA PHE A 63 -11.27 11.27 10.80
C PHE A 63 -11.79 9.83 10.73
N LYS A 64 -12.92 9.65 10.05
CA LYS A 64 -13.53 8.34 9.84
C LYS A 64 -12.94 7.64 8.62
N ASP A 65 -13.00 6.32 8.65
CA ASP A 65 -12.60 5.42 7.56
C ASP A 65 -11.18 5.71 7.07
N VAL A 66 -10.26 5.98 8.01
CA VAL A 66 -8.84 6.05 7.72
C VAL A 66 -8.33 4.63 7.56
N ALA A 67 -7.48 4.39 6.57
CA ALA A 67 -6.88 3.07 6.38
C ALA A 67 -5.87 2.78 7.50
N GLU A 68 -6.03 1.64 8.17
CA GLU A 68 -4.97 1.06 8.99
C GLU A 68 -3.75 0.76 8.11
N ARG A 69 -2.54 0.89 8.66
CA ARG A 69 -1.31 0.57 7.94
C ARG A 69 -1.30 -0.93 7.62
N THR A 70 -1.58 -1.27 6.37
CA THR A 70 -1.75 -2.66 5.95
C THR A 70 -1.07 -2.88 4.60
N ALA A 71 -0.45 -4.03 4.41
CA ALA A 71 0.04 -4.51 3.12
C ALA A 71 -0.76 -5.73 2.68
N PHE A 72 -0.99 -5.84 1.38
CA PHE A 72 -1.65 -6.99 0.77
C PHE A 72 -0.82 -7.47 -0.41
N LEU A 73 -0.73 -8.79 -0.54
CA LEU A 73 -0.20 -9.45 -1.73
C LEU A 73 -1.40 -10.00 -2.50
N VAL A 74 -1.65 -9.43 -3.68
CA VAL A 74 -2.84 -9.73 -4.49
C VAL A 74 -2.39 -10.31 -5.82
N ASP A 75 -2.93 -11.48 -6.15
CA ASP A 75 -2.68 -12.18 -7.41
C ASP A 75 -3.47 -11.55 -8.56
N ARG A 76 -3.12 -11.87 -9.81
CA ARG A 76 -3.72 -11.30 -11.02
C ARG A 76 -5.21 -11.64 -11.19
N ASP A 77 -5.66 -12.72 -10.57
CA ASP A 77 -7.07 -13.13 -10.54
C ASP A 77 -7.88 -12.42 -9.44
N GLY A 78 -7.24 -11.55 -8.66
CA GLY A 78 -7.85 -10.82 -7.54
C GLY A 78 -7.79 -11.56 -6.20
N THR A 79 -7.17 -12.73 -6.13
CA THR A 79 -7.02 -13.48 -4.89
C THR A 79 -5.99 -12.81 -3.96
N VAL A 80 -6.39 -12.52 -2.72
CA VAL A 80 -5.45 -12.10 -1.67
C VAL A 80 -4.64 -13.31 -1.20
N ARG A 81 -3.34 -13.29 -1.47
CA ARG A 81 -2.39 -14.35 -1.09
C ARG A 81 -1.69 -14.09 0.23
N GLY A 82 -1.69 -12.84 0.68
CA GLY A 82 -1.15 -12.44 1.99
C GLY A 82 -1.70 -11.10 2.44
N ALA A 83 -1.80 -10.91 3.75
CA ALA A 83 -2.27 -9.68 4.38
C ALA A 83 -1.49 -9.46 5.68
N TRP A 84 -0.93 -8.26 5.84
CA TRP A 84 -0.11 -7.89 6.98
C TRP A 84 -0.58 -6.55 7.52
N ARG A 85 -0.90 -6.50 8.81
CA ARG A 85 -1.33 -5.30 9.52
C ARG A 85 -0.20 -4.85 10.43
N TYR A 86 0.06 -3.55 10.41
CA TYR A 86 1.15 -2.93 11.16
C TYR A 86 0.60 -1.79 12.01
N GLU A 87 1.32 -1.47 13.08
CA GLU A 87 1.03 -0.26 13.85
C GLU A 87 1.37 1.01 13.05
N LEU A 88 0.74 2.14 13.38
CA LEU A 88 0.92 3.41 12.64
C LEU A 88 2.39 3.85 12.54
N ALA A 89 3.16 3.63 13.61
CA ALA A 89 4.58 3.97 13.72
C ALA A 89 5.52 2.87 13.21
N GLU A 90 4.99 1.70 12.87
CA GLU A 90 5.77 0.57 12.41
C GLU A 90 6.04 0.67 10.91
N VAL A 91 7.27 0.36 10.52
CA VAL A 91 7.64 0.24 9.11
C VAL A 91 7.37 -1.19 8.69
N PRO A 92 6.64 -1.43 7.58
CA PRO A 92 6.41 -2.79 7.08
C PRO A 92 7.72 -3.55 6.87
N ASP A 93 7.73 -4.83 7.22
CA ASP A 93 8.85 -5.72 6.93
C ASP A 93 8.86 -6.07 5.43
N PHE A 94 9.69 -5.37 4.67
CA PHE A 94 9.79 -5.57 3.23
C PHE A 94 10.41 -6.91 2.84
N ASP A 95 11.27 -7.49 3.67
CA ASP A 95 11.90 -8.78 3.38
C ASP A 95 10.86 -9.89 3.48
N GLU A 96 9.97 -9.81 4.47
CA GLU A 96 8.81 -10.70 4.57
C GLU A 96 7.91 -10.60 3.34
N LEU A 97 7.56 -9.39 2.92
CA LEU A 97 6.69 -9.15 1.77
C LEU A 97 7.31 -9.68 0.46
N LEU A 98 8.60 -9.44 0.24
CA LEU A 98 9.32 -9.93 -0.94
C LEU A 98 9.48 -11.46 -0.92
N SER A 99 9.75 -12.05 0.26
CA SER A 99 9.83 -13.50 0.40
C SER A 99 8.48 -14.16 0.11
N ALA A 100 7.38 -13.59 0.61
CA ALA A 100 6.04 -14.08 0.35
C ALA A 100 5.70 -13.99 -1.15
N ALA A 101 6.06 -12.89 -1.81
CA ALA A 101 5.87 -12.71 -3.25
C ALA A 101 6.63 -13.75 -4.09
N ARG A 102 7.89 -14.06 -3.73
CA ARG A 102 8.73 -15.04 -4.45
C ARG A 102 8.32 -16.49 -4.23
N ALA A 103 7.53 -16.77 -3.20
CA ALA A 103 7.08 -18.11 -2.84
C ALA A 103 5.76 -18.53 -3.53
N LEU A 104 5.13 -17.62 -4.27
CA LEU A 104 3.93 -17.87 -5.09
C LEU A 104 4.31 -18.33 -6.50
#